data_AF-A0A2A7NHL4-F1
#
_entry.id   AF-A0A2A7NHL4-F1
#
_cell.length_a   1.000
_cell.length_b   1.000
_cell.length_c   1.000
_cell.angle_alpha   90.00
_cell.angle_beta   90.00
_cell.angle_gamma   90.00
#
_symmetry.space_group_name_H-M   'P 1'
#
loop_
_entity.id
_entity.type
_entity.pdbx_description
1 polymer ?
#
loop_
_entity_poly.entity_id
_entity_poly.type
_entity_poly.pdbx_seq_one_letter_code
_entity_poly.pdbx_strand_id
1 'polypeptide(L)'
;MADASGDNWTELTSGTTAAVRLAAPDLQQARRARRRLGGDAAVILDVTVAIGPDFRSARDFLPGDDGDSLQYAGTINGLAGLVADIFVAEVADGVTFIPASPGLDVRKLADAARDRIAQRLPLAA
;
A
#
# COMPACT_ATOMS: atom_id res chain seq x y z
N MET A 1 -10.76 22.25 5.30
CA MET A 1 -11.76 21.32 5.86
C MET A 1 -11.71 20.08 4.98
N ALA A 2 -10.85 19.13 5.33
CA ALA A 2 -10.67 17.90 4.56
C ALA A 2 -11.76 16.92 4.97
N ASP A 3 -12.47 16.39 3.98
CA ASP A 3 -13.56 15.45 4.19
C ASP A 3 -13.00 14.11 4.66
N ALA A 4 -13.27 13.80 5.92
CA ALA A 4 -13.13 12.48 6.49
C ALA A 4 -14.44 11.75 6.19
N SER A 5 -14.52 11.02 5.08
CA SER A 5 -15.63 10.09 4.83
C SER A 5 -15.26 9.03 3.79
N GLY A 6 -15.11 7.79 4.28
CA GLY A 6 -15.65 6.61 3.60
C GLY A 6 -14.63 5.51 3.24
N ASP A 7 -14.59 4.33 3.86
CA ASP A 7 -15.20 3.86 5.10
C ASP A 7 -14.59 2.47 5.41
N ASN A 8 -14.58 2.07 6.69
CA ASN A 8 -14.01 0.83 7.25
C ASN A 8 -12.51 0.83 7.61
N TRP A 9 -12.01 1.91 8.20
CA TRP A 9 -10.84 1.77 9.06
C TRP A 9 -11.04 2.54 10.37
N THR A 10 -10.86 1.85 11.48
CA THR A 10 -10.79 2.43 12.82
C THR A 10 -9.33 2.49 13.23
N GLU A 11 -8.81 3.70 13.41
CA GLU A 11 -7.49 3.90 14.00
C GLU A 11 -7.52 3.41 15.47
N LEU A 12 -6.70 2.40 15.78
CA LEU A 12 -6.61 1.79 17.11
C LEU A 12 -5.51 2.42 17.97
N THR A 13 -4.72 3.35 17.41
CA THR A 13 -3.61 4.01 18.08
C THR A 13 -4.06 5.27 18.80
N SER A 14 -3.83 5.35 20.11
CA SER A 14 -4.01 6.56 20.92
C SER A 14 -2.79 7.51 20.88
N GLY A 15 -1.93 7.39 19.87
CA GLY A 15 -0.69 8.15 19.75
C GLY A 15 -0.92 9.60 19.28
N THR A 16 0.09 10.46 19.42
CA THR A 16 0.02 11.89 19.05
C THR A 16 0.07 12.11 17.52
N THR A 17 0.54 11.12 16.76
CA THR A 17 0.73 11.20 15.32
C THR A 17 -0.52 10.68 14.62
N ALA A 18 -1.28 11.59 13.99
CA ALA A 18 -2.48 11.23 13.25
C ALA A 18 -2.11 10.36 12.03
N ALA A 19 -2.82 9.25 11.81
CA ALA A 19 -2.62 8.45 10.62
C ALA A 19 -3.47 8.95 9.45
N VAL A 20 -2.85 9.16 8.29
CA VAL A 20 -3.50 9.64 7.07
C VAL A 20 -3.42 8.57 6.00
N ARG A 21 -4.60 8.13 5.54
CA ARG A 21 -4.72 7.27 4.37
C ARG A 21 -4.58 8.11 3.11
N LEU A 22 -3.73 7.66 2.19
CA LEU A 22 -3.36 8.38 0.98
C LEU A 22 -3.58 7.50 -0.24
N ALA A 23 -4.39 7.97 -1.18
CA ALA A 23 -4.41 7.44 -2.53
C ALA A 23 -3.55 8.34 -3.44
N ALA A 24 -2.73 7.73 -4.27
CA ALA A 24 -2.00 8.40 -5.34
C ALA A 24 -1.75 7.41 -6.47
N PRO A 25 -1.82 7.84 -7.75
CA PRO A 25 -1.69 6.93 -8.90
C PRO A 25 -0.26 6.42 -9.09
N ASP A 26 0.74 7.12 -8.54
CA ASP A 26 2.14 6.74 -8.62
C ASP A 26 2.94 7.17 -7.37
N LEU A 27 4.15 6.59 -7.22
CA LEU A 27 5.03 6.86 -6.07
C LEU A 27 5.53 8.31 -6.02
N GLN A 28 5.66 8.98 -7.16
CA GLN A 28 6.10 10.38 -7.21
C GLN A 28 5.01 11.30 -6.65
N GLN A 29 3.75 11.06 -7.02
CA GLN A 29 2.59 11.75 -6.51
C GLN A 29 2.36 11.44 -5.03
N ALA A 30 2.51 10.18 -4.62
CA ALA A 30 2.44 9.79 -3.21
C ALA A 30 3.48 10.56 -2.37
N ARG A 31 4.75 10.60 -2.81
CA ARG A 31 5.82 11.32 -2.11
C ARG A 31 5.56 12.82 -2.06
N ARG A 32 5.02 13.40 -3.13
CA ARG A 32 4.64 14.81 -3.17
C ARG A 32 3.51 15.12 -2.19
N ALA A 33 2.51 14.25 -2.09
CA ALA A 33 1.41 14.41 -1.14
C ALA A 33 1.90 14.28 0.30
N ARG A 34 2.73 13.28 0.63
CA ARG A 34 3.37 13.15 1.95
C ARG A 34 4.12 14.43 2.35
N ARG A 35 4.93 15.00 1.46
CA ARG A 35 5.66 16.25 1.73
C ARG A 35 4.74 17.44 2.05
N ARG A 36 3.50 17.44 1.55
CA ARG A 36 2.52 18.48 1.83
C ARG A 36 1.82 18.30 3.18
N LEU A 37 1.72 17.07 3.68
CA LEU A 37 1.12 16.75 4.98
C LEU A 37 2.04 17.16 6.15
N GLY A 38 3.35 17.25 5.92
CA GLY A 38 4.33 17.53 6.97
C GLY A 38 4.81 16.25 7.67
N GLY A 39 5.66 16.40 8.69
CA GLY A 39 6.29 15.27 9.40
C GLY A 39 5.48 14.68 10.56
N ASP A 40 4.33 15.28 10.90
CA ASP A 40 3.55 14.93 12.10
C ASP A 40 2.42 13.93 11.85
N ALA A 41 2.35 13.34 10.65
CA ALA A 41 1.34 12.36 10.28
C ALA A 41 1.98 11.07 9.74
N ALA A 42 1.47 9.92 10.20
CA ALA A 42 1.85 8.62 9.65
C ALA A 42 1.08 8.40 8.34
N VAL A 43 1.79 8.24 7.23
CA VAL A 43 1.17 8.10 5.91
C VAL A 43 0.99 6.62 5.56
N ILE A 44 -0.24 6.24 5.23
CA ILE A 44 -0.59 4.89 4.78
C ILE A 44 -1.04 4.96 3.32
N LEU A 45 -0.26 4.39 2.42
CA LEU A 45 -0.51 4.44 0.97
C LEU A 45 -1.43 3.29 0.52
N ASP A 46 -2.46 3.63 -0.23
CA ASP A 46 -3.34 2.66 -0.86
C ASP A 46 -2.70 2.07 -2.12
N VAL A 47 -2.66 0.73 -2.16
CA VAL A 47 -2.12 -0.04 -3.27
C VAL A 47 -3.15 -1.05 -3.74
N THR A 48 -3.64 -0.87 -4.96
CA THR A 48 -4.51 -1.85 -5.62
C THR A 48 -3.66 -3.01 -6.14
N VAL A 49 -3.96 -4.22 -5.68
CA VAL A 49 -3.11 -5.40 -5.89
C VAL A 49 -3.82 -6.50 -6.67
N ALA A 50 -3.15 -6.99 -7.71
CA ALA A 50 -3.46 -8.22 -8.41
C ALA A 50 -2.27 -9.17 -8.30
N ILE A 51 -2.49 -10.38 -7.78
CA ILE A 51 -1.43 -11.38 -7.59
C ILE A 51 -1.70 -12.60 -8.47
N GLY A 52 -0.69 -13.00 -9.23
CA GLY A 52 -0.68 -14.17 -10.09
C GLY A 52 0.64 -14.94 -9.99
N PRO A 53 0.73 -16.11 -10.66
CA PRO A 53 1.97 -16.88 -10.77
C PRO A 53 3.07 -16.11 -11.51
N ASP A 54 2.68 -15.19 -12.40
CA ASP A 54 3.57 -14.31 -13.16
C ASP A 54 2.92 -12.93 -13.37
N PHE A 55 3.71 -11.99 -13.90
CA PHE A 55 3.25 -10.63 -14.17
C PHE A 55 2.09 -10.58 -15.17
N ARG A 56 2.12 -11.41 -16.22
CA ARG A 56 1.17 -11.32 -17.32
C ARG A 56 -0.23 -11.73 -16.85
N SER A 57 -0.30 -12.87 -16.17
CA SER A 57 -1.54 -13.38 -15.58
C SER A 57 -2.13 -12.44 -14.54
N ALA A 58 -1.30 -11.81 -13.70
CA ALA A 58 -1.77 -10.86 -12.70
C ALA A 58 -2.40 -9.60 -13.32
N ARG A 59 -1.82 -9.12 -14.43
CA ARG A 59 -2.23 -7.86 -15.06
C ARG A 59 -3.65 -7.90 -15.62
N ASP A 60 -4.13 -9.07 -16.04
CA ASP A 60 -5.48 -9.27 -16.56
C ASP A 60 -6.58 -9.02 -15.51
N PHE A 61 -6.21 -8.98 -14.21
CA PHE A 61 -7.13 -8.71 -13.11
C PHE A 61 -7.11 -7.25 -12.63
N LEU A 62 -6.24 -6.39 -13.16
CA LEU A 62 -6.25 -4.98 -12.77
C LEU A 62 -7.47 -4.29 -13.39
N PRO A 63 -8.14 -3.40 -12.64
CA PRO A 63 -9.03 -2.44 -13.26
C PRO A 63 -8.22 -1.59 -14.25
N GLY A 64 -8.89 -1.02 -15.27
CA GLY A 64 -8.24 -0.04 -16.17
C GLY A 64 -7.62 1.14 -15.40
N ASP A 65 -6.96 2.05 -16.12
CA ASP A 65 -6.19 3.18 -15.56
C ASP A 65 -7.06 4.28 -14.88
N ASP A 66 -8.30 3.94 -14.51
CA ASP A 66 -9.31 4.84 -13.91
C ASP A 66 -9.16 4.98 -12.38
N GLY A 67 -8.08 4.47 -11.79
CA GLY A 67 -7.90 4.41 -10.34
C GLY A 67 -7.02 5.52 -9.77
N ASP A 68 -7.47 6.16 -8.68
CA ASP A 68 -6.67 7.14 -7.92
C ASP A 68 -5.54 6.53 -7.07
N SER A 69 -5.40 5.19 -7.07
CA SER A 69 -4.45 4.43 -6.25
C SER A 69 -3.36 3.75 -7.05
N LEU A 70 -2.17 3.59 -6.46
CA LEU A 70 -1.06 2.88 -7.05
C LEU A 70 -1.46 1.44 -7.36
N GLN A 71 -1.26 1.00 -8.61
CA GLN A 71 -1.60 -0.36 -9.02
C GLN A 71 -0.35 -1.25 -9.04
N TYR A 72 -0.49 -2.48 -8.55
CA TYR A 72 0.51 -3.53 -8.62
C TYR A 72 -0.09 -4.81 -9.20
N ALA A 73 0.47 -5.28 -10.31
CA ALA A 73 0.22 -6.62 -10.83
C ALA A 73 1.52 -7.43 -10.80
N GLY A 74 1.51 -8.60 -10.18
CA GLY A 74 2.67 -9.48 -10.22
C GLY A 74 2.63 -10.61 -9.20
N THR A 75 3.80 -10.93 -8.67
CA THR A 75 3.98 -12.02 -7.72
C THR A 75 4.06 -11.50 -6.30
N ILE A 76 3.82 -12.37 -5.31
CA ILE A 76 3.97 -12.00 -3.90
C ILE A 76 5.39 -11.51 -3.54
N ASN A 77 6.41 -12.05 -4.21
CA ASN A 77 7.80 -11.63 -4.03
C ASN A 77 8.05 -10.23 -4.56
N GLY A 78 7.46 -9.89 -5.71
CA GLY A 78 7.56 -8.55 -6.26
C GLY A 78 6.79 -7.54 -5.42
N LEU A 79 5.61 -7.90 -4.90
CA LEU A 79 4.85 -7.05 -3.98
C LEU A 79 5.65 -6.73 -2.72
N ALA A 80 6.28 -7.74 -2.12
CA ALA A 80 7.14 -7.54 -0.95
C ALA A 80 8.35 -6.64 -1.24
N GLY A 81 8.94 -6.74 -2.44
CA GLY A 81 9.99 -5.83 -2.90
C GLY A 81 9.48 -4.39 -3.02
N LEU A 82 8.34 -4.20 -3.69
CA LEU A 82 7.71 -2.88 -3.83
C LEU A 82 7.42 -2.23 -2.48
N VAL A 83 6.88 -2.98 -1.52
CA VAL A 83 6.59 -2.45 -0.17
C VAL A 83 7.88 -2.08 0.57
N ALA A 84 8.94 -2.87 0.44
CA ALA A 84 10.24 -2.52 1.00
C ALA A 84 10.80 -1.24 0.37
N ASP A 85 10.67 -1.08 -0.95
CA ASP A 85 11.12 0.12 -1.68
C ASP A 85 10.32 1.36 -1.27
N ILE A 86 9.00 1.25 -1.07
CA ILE A 86 8.13 2.32 -0.56
C ILE A 86 8.63 2.81 0.81
N PHE A 87 9.01 1.88 1.68
CA PHE A 87 9.51 2.19 3.02
C PHE A 87 10.90 2.82 2.98
N VAL A 88 11.84 2.21 2.26
CA VAL A 88 13.23 2.71 2.12
C VAL A 88 13.29 4.08 1.45
N ALA A 89 12.42 4.34 0.47
CA ALA A 89 12.32 5.63 -0.20
C ALA A 89 11.50 6.68 0.58
N GLU A 90 11.05 6.33 1.80
CA GLU A 90 10.23 7.17 2.69
C GLU A 90 8.99 7.71 1.97
N VAL A 91 8.36 6.90 1.10
CA VAL A 91 7.14 7.31 0.40
C VAL A 91 5.93 7.24 1.34
N ALA A 92 5.88 6.21 2.18
CA ALA A 92 4.83 6.00 3.18
C ALA A 92 5.39 5.23 4.39
N ASP A 93 4.71 5.35 5.53
CA ASP A 93 5.03 4.62 6.77
C ASP A 93 4.31 3.26 6.82
N GLY A 94 3.24 3.11 6.04
CA GLY A 94 2.52 1.86 5.84
C GLY A 94 1.82 1.79 4.49
N VAL A 95 1.22 0.62 4.21
CA VAL A 95 0.43 0.40 3.00
C VAL A 95 -0.89 -0.30 3.33
N THR A 96 -1.94 0.03 2.58
CA THR A 96 -3.21 -0.71 2.58
C THR A 96 -3.34 -1.44 1.24
N PHE A 97 -3.61 -2.74 1.28
CA PHE A 97 -3.87 -3.52 0.07
C PHE A 97 -5.36 -3.50 -0.27
N ILE A 98 -5.66 -3.02 -1.48
CA ILE A 98 -7.00 -3.04 -2.07
C ILE A 98 -7.02 -4.16 -3.11
N PRO A 99 -7.88 -5.18 -2.97
CA PRO A 99 -7.91 -6.27 -3.94
C PRO A 99 -8.44 -5.78 -5.29
N ALA A 100 -7.70 -6.05 -6.37
CA ALA A 100 -8.14 -5.72 -7.73
C ALA A 100 -9.32 -6.58 -8.22
N SER A 101 -9.55 -7.74 -7.58
CA SER A 101 -10.69 -8.62 -7.89
C SER A 101 -11.34 -9.18 -6.61
N PRO A 102 -12.66 -9.45 -6.63
CA PRO A 102 -13.40 -9.93 -5.46
C PRO A 102 -12.94 -11.29 -4.92
N GLY A 103 -12.24 -12.10 -5.72
CA GLY A 103 -11.77 -13.44 -5.34
C GLY A 103 -10.44 -13.44 -4.56
N LEU A 104 -9.78 -12.28 -4.41
CA LEU A 104 -8.51 -12.19 -3.73
C LEU A 104 -8.70 -12.13 -2.21
N ASP A 105 -8.23 -13.16 -1.51
CA ASP A 105 -8.16 -13.16 -0.05
C ASP A 105 -7.06 -12.20 0.43
N VAL A 106 -7.46 -10.97 0.73
CA VAL A 106 -6.57 -9.89 1.16
C VAL A 106 -5.87 -10.23 2.47
N ARG A 107 -6.50 -10.98 3.37
CA ARG A 107 -5.88 -11.31 4.66
C ARG A 107 -4.73 -12.26 4.45
N LYS A 108 -4.97 -13.36 3.73
CA LYS A 108 -3.92 -14.32 3.37
C LYS A 108 -2.80 -13.66 2.56
N LEU A 109 -3.15 -12.72 1.68
CA LEU A 109 -2.18 -11.93 0.93
C LEU A 109 -1.30 -11.07 1.86
N ALA A 110 -1.90 -10.35 2.78
CA ALA A 110 -1.19 -9.49 3.72
C ALA A 110 -0.23 -10.29 4.60
N ASP A 111 -0.67 -11.44 5.10
CA ASP A 111 0.17 -12.34 5.91
C ASP A 111 1.36 -12.86 5.08
N ALA A 112 1.12 -13.32 3.85
CA ALA A 112 2.20 -13.78 2.96
C ALA A 112 3.18 -12.66 2.56
N ALA A 113 2.69 -11.44 2.30
CA ALA A 113 3.53 -10.29 1.99
C ALA A 113 4.41 -9.93 3.21
N ARG A 114 3.83 -9.90 4.41
CA ARG A 114 4.54 -9.62 5.66
C ARG A 114 5.70 -10.58 5.89
N ASP A 115 5.48 -11.88 5.70
CA ASP A 115 6.53 -12.89 5.83
C ASP A 115 7.69 -12.64 4.85
N ARG A 116 7.38 -12.26 3.59
CA ARG A 116 8.40 -11.96 2.58
C ARG A 116 9.10 -10.63 2.78
N ILE A 117 8.44 -9.64 3.38
CA ILE A 117 9.05 -8.37 3.77
C ILE A 117 10.01 -8.58 4.94
N ALA A 118 9.61 -9.36 5.96
CA ALA A 118 10.45 -9.67 7.12
C ALA A 118 11.73 -10.44 6.74
N GLN A 119 11.71 -11.20 5.64
CA GLN A 119 12.90 -11.84 5.09
C GLN A 119 13.84 -10.87 4.34
N ARG A 120 13.33 -9.71 3.91
CA ARG A 120 14.06 -8.71 3.10
C ARG A 120 14.60 -7.56 3.92
N LEU A 121 13.79 -7.06 4.84
CA LEU A 121 14.17 -6.03 5.80
C LEU A 121 14.63 -6.76 7.06
N PRO A 122 15.92 -6.79 7.40
CA PRO A 122 16.30 -7.16 8.74
C PRO A 122 15.59 -6.17 9.66
N LEU A 123 14.66 -6.66 10.48
CA LEU A 123 14.12 -5.87 11.57
C LEU A 123 15.33 -5.40 12.36
N ALA A 124 15.66 -4.11 12.25
CA ALA A 124 16.62 -3.47 13.13
C ALA A 124 16.09 -3.72 14.55
N ALA A 125 16.77 -4.62 15.25
CA ALA A 125 16.56 -4.95 16.65
C ALA A 125 16.93 -3.77 17.54
#